data_AF-A0A536Y3H5-F1
#
_entry.id   AF-A0A536Y3H5-F1
#
_cell.length_a   1.000
_cell.length_b   1.000
_cell.length_c   1.000
_cell.angle_alpha   90.00
_cell.angle_beta   90.00
_cell.angle_gamma   90.00
#
_symmetry.space_group_name_H-M   'P 1'
#
loop_
_entity.id
_entity.type
_entity.pdbx_description
1 polymer ?
#
loop_
_entity_poly.entity_id
_entity_poly.type
_entity_poly.pdbx_seq_one_letter_code
_entity_poly.pdbx_strand_id
1 'polypeptide(L)'
;MCVLAAACSQIPTDSDPKSPSNEESFPAAAPAVSAVQPASTVGVARAPAAVAAPAQAAAAAPLPPEARPTPAVVPVPSVAKPRETKDLEPAHTIDLARPADDLWERIRSGFAMADLESPLVAVRERWYASQPEYLKRMVERSKLYLYYIVEEVEKRGMPTEIALLPMVESAFNPMAYSRSHASGLWQFIPSTGKTFKLSQNWWADSRRDVVASTSAALDYLQALYELHGDWYLALASYNYGENGVARAIERNRAKGLPTDYLSLKMPPETRGYVPKLQALKNIISN
;
A
#
# COMPACT_ATOMS: atom_id res chain seq x y z
N MET A 1 14.97 -46.60 48.17
CA MET A 1 13.58 -46.21 47.82
C MET A 1 13.57 -46.11 46.29
N CYS A 2 13.03 -47.06 45.53
CA CYS A 2 11.64 -47.58 45.44
C CYS A 2 10.72 -46.59 44.67
N VAL A 3 9.91 -46.98 43.67
CA VAL A 3 9.66 -48.32 43.05
C VAL A 3 9.11 -48.16 41.59
N LEU A 4 8.85 -49.29 40.88
CA LEU A 4 8.41 -49.49 39.47
C LEU A 4 7.02 -48.87 39.11
N ALA A 5 6.37 -48.99 37.91
CA ALA A 5 6.51 -49.78 36.66
C ALA A 5 5.82 -49.03 35.46
N ALA A 6 5.97 -49.27 34.14
CA ALA A 6 6.71 -50.21 33.26
C ALA A 6 5.93 -51.33 32.48
N ALA A 7 5.18 -50.97 31.42
CA ALA A 7 4.68 -51.82 30.30
C ALA A 7 4.26 -50.92 29.09
N CYS A 8 4.30 -51.24 27.77
CA CYS A 8 4.07 -52.45 26.94
C CYS A 8 2.58 -52.84 26.78
N SER A 9 2.02 -53.18 25.59
CA SER A 9 2.59 -53.40 24.24
C SER A 9 1.54 -53.47 23.08
N GLN A 10 2.02 -53.31 21.83
CA GLN A 10 1.58 -53.98 20.56
C GLN A 10 0.31 -53.57 19.75
N ILE A 11 0.37 -53.95 18.47
CA ILE A 11 -0.53 -53.80 17.30
C ILE A 11 -0.22 -55.00 16.35
N PRO A 12 -1.09 -55.45 15.39
CA PRO A 12 -1.63 -54.72 14.22
C PRO A 12 -3.18 -54.96 14.06
N THR A 13 -3.93 -54.96 12.93
CA THR A 13 -3.71 -55.08 11.46
C THR A 13 -4.75 -54.36 10.57
N ASP A 14 -4.26 -53.63 9.56
CA ASP A 14 -4.50 -53.77 8.10
C ASP A 14 -5.91 -54.05 7.50
N SER A 15 -6.35 -53.20 6.55
CA SER A 15 -6.96 -53.57 5.23
C SER A 15 -7.40 -52.34 4.41
N ASP A 16 -6.79 -52.15 3.24
CA ASP A 16 -7.14 -51.19 2.16
C ASP A 16 -7.41 -52.00 0.85
N PRO A 17 -7.61 -51.46 -0.38
CA PRO A 17 -8.17 -50.17 -0.83
C PRO A 17 -9.27 -50.33 -1.92
N LYS A 18 -9.82 -49.21 -2.45
CA LYS A 18 -10.15 -49.12 -3.90
C LYS A 18 -10.47 -47.71 -4.45
N SER A 19 -9.83 -47.40 -5.58
CA SER A 19 -10.27 -46.41 -6.60
C SER A 19 -10.63 -47.15 -7.90
N PRO A 20 -11.46 -46.57 -8.79
CA PRO A 20 -10.98 -45.82 -9.97
C PRO A 20 -11.69 -44.44 -10.08
N SER A 21 -11.13 -43.33 -10.58
CA SER A 21 -10.45 -43.02 -11.86
C SER A 21 -11.34 -43.11 -13.11
N ASN A 22 -11.52 -41.98 -13.81
CA ASN A 22 -11.69 -41.90 -15.27
C ASN A 22 -11.46 -40.46 -15.74
N GLU A 23 -10.56 -40.27 -16.71
CA GLU A 23 -10.50 -39.11 -17.60
C GLU A 23 -11.16 -39.47 -18.95
N GLU A 24 -10.79 -38.74 -20.03
CA GLU A 24 -11.25 -38.91 -21.43
C GLU A 24 -12.70 -38.47 -21.74
N SER A 25 -13.01 -37.85 -22.88
CA SER A 25 -12.16 -37.24 -23.93
C SER A 25 -12.96 -36.24 -24.79
N PHE A 26 -12.30 -35.29 -25.46
CA PHE A 26 -12.87 -34.51 -26.57
C PHE A 26 -12.90 -35.34 -27.87
N PRO A 27 -13.82 -35.03 -28.80
CA PRO A 27 -13.37 -34.31 -29.98
C PRO A 27 -14.35 -33.21 -30.47
N ALA A 28 -13.91 -32.40 -31.43
CA ALA A 28 -14.74 -31.40 -32.11
C ALA A 28 -14.73 -31.63 -33.64
N ALA A 29 -15.89 -31.45 -34.28
CA ALA A 29 -16.02 -31.36 -35.74
C ALA A 29 -17.29 -30.58 -36.13
N ALA A 30 -17.21 -29.84 -37.24
CA ALA A 30 -18.32 -29.19 -37.95
C ALA A 30 -18.72 -30.10 -39.17
N PRO A 31 -19.63 -29.75 -40.13
CA PRO A 31 -20.19 -28.43 -40.46
C PRO A 31 -21.68 -28.42 -40.94
N ALA A 32 -22.03 -27.39 -41.74
CA ALA A 32 -22.98 -27.40 -42.88
C ALA A 32 -24.39 -26.76 -42.77
N VAL A 33 -24.42 -25.46 -43.11
CA VAL A 33 -25.37 -24.70 -43.98
C VAL A 33 -26.91 -24.77 -43.82
N SER A 34 -27.54 -23.58 -43.92
CA SER A 34 -28.86 -23.30 -44.55
C SER A 34 -30.16 -23.73 -43.83
N ALA A 35 -31.29 -22.98 -43.92
CA ALA A 35 -31.58 -21.68 -44.56
C ALA A 35 -32.88 -21.02 -44.01
N VAL A 36 -33.24 -19.85 -44.57
CA VAL A 36 -34.61 -19.28 -44.68
C VAL A 36 -35.31 -18.78 -43.38
N GLN A 37 -35.32 -17.46 -43.23
CA GLN A 37 -36.44 -16.66 -42.70
C GLN A 37 -37.53 -16.51 -43.80
N PRO A 38 -38.79 -16.03 -43.58
CA PRO A 38 -39.19 -15.08 -42.53
C PRO A 38 -40.65 -15.10 -41.97
N ALA A 39 -40.90 -14.09 -41.11
CA ALA A 39 -42.10 -13.24 -41.05
C ALA A 39 -43.33 -13.60 -40.17
N SER A 40 -43.86 -12.52 -39.56
CA SER A 40 -45.28 -12.28 -39.20
C SER A 40 -45.90 -13.10 -38.05
N THR A 41 -46.80 -12.56 -37.20
CA THR A 41 -47.25 -11.16 -36.96
C THR A 41 -47.99 -11.07 -35.60
N VAL A 42 -48.08 -9.87 -35.03
CA VAL A 42 -49.20 -9.38 -34.18
C VAL A 42 -49.58 -10.17 -32.91
N GLY A 43 -49.43 -9.50 -31.74
CA GLY A 43 -50.66 -9.01 -31.08
C GLY A 43 -50.89 -9.25 -29.59
N VAL A 44 -51.53 -8.22 -29.00
CA VAL A 44 -52.43 -8.22 -27.83
C VAL A 44 -51.82 -8.43 -26.43
N ALA A 45 -51.98 -7.39 -25.61
CA ALA A 45 -51.51 -7.29 -24.23
C ALA A 45 -52.32 -8.10 -23.20
N ARG A 46 -51.68 -8.39 -22.06
CA ARG A 46 -52.37 -8.35 -20.76
C ARG A 46 -51.42 -8.21 -19.55
N ALA A 47 -51.73 -7.25 -18.69
CA ALA A 47 -51.42 -7.26 -17.26
C ALA A 47 -52.68 -7.80 -16.51
N PRO A 48 -52.70 -8.01 -15.17
CA PRO A 48 -51.69 -7.69 -14.16
C PRO A 48 -51.41 -8.81 -13.12
N ALA A 49 -50.46 -8.57 -12.22
CA ALA A 49 -50.54 -8.96 -10.81
C ALA A 49 -49.54 -8.13 -9.98
N ALA A 50 -49.92 -7.71 -8.77
CA ALA A 50 -49.02 -7.10 -7.80
C ALA A 50 -48.92 -8.02 -6.58
N VAL A 51 -47.72 -8.15 -6.00
CA VAL A 51 -47.46 -8.85 -4.73
C VAL A 51 -46.61 -7.92 -3.87
N ALA A 52 -46.90 -7.88 -2.56
CA ALA A 52 -46.33 -6.91 -1.63
C ALA A 52 -44.89 -7.25 -1.20
N ALA A 53 -44.16 -6.23 -0.74
CA ALA A 53 -42.87 -6.38 -0.07
C ALA A 53 -43.02 -6.85 1.39
N PRO A 54 -41.91 -7.26 2.02
CA PRO A 54 -41.60 -6.79 3.37
C PRO A 54 -40.29 -5.98 3.44
N ALA A 55 -40.04 -5.37 4.60
CA ALA A 55 -39.12 -4.23 4.75
C ALA A 55 -37.65 -4.56 5.05
N GLN A 56 -36.78 -3.75 4.45
CA GLN A 56 -35.58 -3.09 5.00
C GLN A 56 -34.82 -3.69 6.22
N ALA A 57 -33.52 -3.92 6.02
CA ALA A 57 -32.43 -3.46 6.89
C ALA A 57 -31.35 -2.83 5.96
N ALA A 58 -30.96 -1.56 6.06
CA ALA A 58 -30.18 -0.89 7.10
C ALA A 58 -28.69 -1.34 7.13
N ALA A 59 -27.69 -0.46 6.97
CA ALA A 59 -27.72 0.97 6.60
C ALA A 59 -26.38 1.48 6.01
N ALA A 60 -26.48 2.55 5.20
CA ALA A 60 -25.45 3.56 4.89
C ALA A 60 -24.00 3.13 4.53
N ALA A 61 -23.69 3.17 3.21
CA ALA A 61 -22.32 3.32 2.70
C ALA A 61 -22.19 4.56 1.77
N PRO A 62 -21.64 5.69 2.28
CA PRO A 62 -21.27 6.87 1.47
C PRO A 62 -19.82 7.35 1.77
N LEU A 63 -19.00 7.97 0.89
CA LEU A 63 -19.05 8.39 -0.52
C LEU A 63 -17.67 8.13 -1.18
N PRO A 64 -17.51 8.19 -2.52
CA PRO A 64 -16.20 8.29 -3.16
C PRO A 64 -15.61 9.72 -3.07
N PRO A 65 -14.28 9.90 -2.92
CA PRO A 65 -13.63 11.19 -3.13
C PRO A 65 -13.43 11.47 -4.64
N GLU A 66 -13.51 12.74 -5.00
CA GLU A 66 -13.46 13.22 -6.39
C GLU A 66 -12.03 13.21 -6.99
N ALA A 67 -11.92 13.61 -8.26
CA ALA A 67 -10.68 13.55 -9.03
C ALA A 67 -9.51 14.27 -8.34
N ARG A 68 -8.43 13.53 -8.06
CA ARG A 68 -7.15 14.11 -7.62
C ARG A 68 -6.63 15.08 -8.69
N PRO A 69 -6.11 16.27 -8.33
CA PRO A 69 -5.47 17.14 -9.31
C PRO A 69 -4.29 16.39 -9.96
N THR A 70 -4.11 16.57 -11.27
CA THR A 70 -2.93 16.06 -11.96
C THR A 70 -1.67 16.70 -11.36
N PRO A 71 -0.59 15.93 -11.11
CA PRO A 71 0.68 16.51 -10.69
C PRO A 71 1.20 17.44 -11.78
N ALA A 72 1.72 18.60 -11.37
CA ALA A 72 2.53 19.40 -12.29
C ALA A 72 3.89 18.71 -12.47
N VAL A 73 4.54 18.91 -13.62
CA VAL A 73 5.86 18.34 -13.86
C VAL A 73 6.88 19.09 -13.01
N VAL A 74 7.25 18.52 -11.87
CA VAL A 74 8.58 18.74 -11.30
C VAL A 74 9.59 18.22 -12.33
N PRO A 75 10.46 19.05 -12.89
CA PRO A 75 11.55 18.55 -13.72
C PRO A 75 12.46 17.73 -12.79
N VAL A 76 12.64 16.44 -13.08
CA VAL A 76 13.64 15.62 -12.36
C VAL A 76 14.98 16.34 -12.51
N PRO A 77 15.63 16.77 -11.41
CA PRO A 77 16.84 17.58 -11.52
C PRO A 77 17.92 16.78 -12.22
N SER A 78 18.37 17.28 -13.38
CA SER A 78 19.51 16.70 -14.09
C SER A 78 20.73 16.79 -13.18
N VAL A 79 21.42 15.65 -12.97
CA VAL A 79 22.42 15.43 -11.92
C VAL A 79 23.39 16.60 -11.79
N ALA A 80 23.15 17.46 -10.80
CA ALA A 80 24.03 18.55 -10.47
C ALA A 80 25.28 17.99 -9.76
N LYS A 81 26.43 18.64 -9.96
CA LYS A 81 27.68 18.23 -9.30
C LYS A 81 27.52 18.27 -7.77
N PRO A 82 28.19 17.36 -7.03
CA PRO A 82 28.22 17.41 -5.58
C PRO A 82 28.55 18.81 -5.07
N ARG A 83 27.65 19.37 -4.26
CA ARG A 83 27.85 20.61 -3.52
C ARG A 83 28.18 20.22 -2.09
N GLU A 84 29.20 20.85 -1.51
CA GLU A 84 29.72 20.49 -0.19
C GLU A 84 28.59 20.53 0.86
N THR A 85 28.28 19.37 1.43
CA THR A 85 27.31 19.18 2.51
C THR A 85 27.94 19.70 3.80
N LYS A 86 27.75 20.98 4.08
CA LYS A 86 28.23 21.57 5.32
C LYS A 86 27.33 21.14 6.48
N ASP A 87 27.94 20.57 7.51
CA ASP A 87 27.40 20.41 8.86
C ASP A 87 26.08 19.61 8.95
N LEU A 88 26.05 18.43 8.33
CA LEU A 88 25.25 17.30 8.85
C LEU A 88 26.07 16.64 9.97
N GLU A 89 25.55 16.62 11.19
CA GLU A 89 26.15 15.88 12.32
C GLU A 89 26.30 14.39 11.94
N PRO A 90 27.40 13.72 12.34
CA PRO A 90 27.73 12.40 11.84
C PRO A 90 26.74 11.36 12.36
N ALA A 91 25.84 10.91 11.48
CA ALA A 91 24.99 9.76 11.71
C ALA A 91 25.84 8.57 12.18
N HIS A 92 25.38 7.88 13.24
CA HIS A 92 26.11 6.74 13.81
C HIS A 92 26.45 5.73 12.71
N THR A 93 27.74 5.39 12.56
CA THR A 93 28.23 4.54 11.47
C THR A 93 27.58 3.16 11.50
N ILE A 94 26.61 2.94 10.60
CA ILE A 94 25.91 1.67 10.42
C ILE A 94 26.89 0.65 9.86
N ASP A 95 27.12 -0.43 10.60
CA ASP A 95 27.96 -1.55 10.16
C ASP A 95 27.20 -2.44 9.17
N LEU A 96 27.29 -2.08 7.88
CA LEU A 96 26.71 -2.83 6.76
C LEU A 96 27.30 -4.23 6.57
N ALA A 97 28.39 -4.59 7.27
CA ALA A 97 29.02 -5.92 7.17
C ALA A 97 28.50 -6.91 8.23
N ARG A 98 27.77 -6.42 9.25
CA ARG A 98 27.07 -7.29 10.20
C ARG A 98 25.78 -7.83 9.57
N PRO A 99 25.48 -9.14 9.66
CA PRO A 99 24.10 -9.58 9.52
C PRO A 99 23.29 -8.94 10.65
N ALA A 100 22.20 -8.26 10.31
CA ALA A 100 21.22 -7.85 11.30
C ALA A 100 20.45 -9.11 11.75
N ASP A 101 20.75 -9.60 12.95
CA ASP A 101 20.10 -10.81 13.51
C ASP A 101 18.57 -10.62 13.65
N ASP A 102 18.09 -9.37 13.71
CA ASP A 102 16.72 -8.97 13.42
C ASP A 102 16.67 -7.77 12.43
N LEU A 103 15.95 -7.93 11.32
CA LEU A 103 15.69 -6.84 10.37
C LEU A 103 14.87 -5.70 11.00
N TRP A 104 13.99 -5.99 11.96
CA TRP A 104 13.25 -4.95 12.67
C TRP A 104 14.14 -4.15 13.63
N GLU A 105 15.26 -4.70 14.11
CA GLU A 105 16.24 -3.94 14.89
C GLU A 105 16.97 -2.94 14.01
N ARG A 106 17.47 -3.36 12.83
CA ARG A 106 18.02 -2.46 11.80
C ARG A 106 17.05 -1.33 11.45
N ILE A 107 15.76 -1.65 11.28
CA ILE A 107 14.72 -0.64 11.05
C ILE A 107 14.60 0.31 12.25
N ARG A 108 14.43 -0.19 13.49
CA ARG A 108 14.31 0.64 14.69
C ARG A 108 15.52 1.58 14.88
N SER A 109 16.73 1.08 14.66
CA SER A 109 17.98 1.84 14.86
C SER A 109 18.19 2.97 13.84
N GLY A 110 17.56 2.91 12.66
CA GLY A 110 17.62 3.95 11.63
C GLY A 110 16.46 4.95 11.64
N PHE A 111 15.57 4.89 12.64
CA PHE A 111 14.44 5.82 12.74
C PHE A 111 14.95 7.25 12.97
N ALA A 112 14.58 8.16 12.07
CA ALA A 112 15.18 9.51 12.02
C ALA A 112 14.18 10.66 11.83
N MET A 113 12.87 10.40 11.64
CA MET A 113 11.88 11.46 11.80
C MET A 113 11.61 11.71 13.28
N ALA A 114 11.42 12.99 13.64
CA ALA A 114 10.83 13.36 14.93
C ALA A 114 9.44 12.71 15.11
N ASP A 115 9.01 12.54 16.35
CA ASP A 115 7.70 11.95 16.65
C ASP A 115 6.56 12.97 16.56
N LEU A 116 5.49 12.60 15.86
CA LEU A 116 4.37 13.49 15.59
C LEU A 116 3.40 13.55 16.79
N GLU A 117 3.55 14.56 17.63
CA GLU A 117 2.60 14.84 18.72
C GLU A 117 1.22 15.23 18.19
N SER A 118 0.32 14.25 18.11
CA SER A 118 -1.06 14.45 17.64
C SER A 118 -2.03 13.41 18.20
N PRO A 119 -3.23 13.82 18.68
CA PRO A 119 -4.29 12.88 19.07
C PRO A 119 -4.72 11.90 17.96
N LEU A 120 -4.42 12.21 16.69
CA LEU A 120 -4.66 11.31 15.57
C LEU A 120 -3.76 10.06 15.59
N VAL A 121 -2.57 10.12 16.20
CA VAL A 121 -1.67 8.97 16.36
C VAL A 121 -2.30 7.97 17.31
N ALA A 122 -2.70 8.42 18.52
CA ALA A 122 -3.38 7.57 19.51
C ALA A 122 -4.70 6.95 18.99
N VAL A 123 -5.41 7.63 18.07
CA VAL A 123 -6.58 7.05 17.38
C VAL A 123 -6.17 5.95 16.38
N ARG A 124 -5.03 6.09 15.70
CA ARG A 124 -4.50 5.08 14.76
C ARG A 124 -3.89 3.89 15.47
N GLU A 125 -3.14 4.08 16.56
CA GLU A 125 -2.59 3.02 17.40
C GLU A 125 -3.70 2.09 17.91
N ARG A 126 -4.75 2.65 18.53
CA ARG A 126 -5.92 1.89 19.01
C ARG A 126 -6.61 1.14 17.87
N TRP A 127 -6.71 1.76 16.68
CA TRP A 127 -7.27 1.09 15.52
C TRP A 127 -6.42 -0.10 15.07
N TYR A 128 -5.11 0.06 14.90
CA TYR A 128 -4.19 -1.03 14.55
C TYR A 128 -4.21 -2.15 15.61
N ALA A 129 -4.17 -1.81 16.90
CA ALA A 129 -4.27 -2.77 18.01
C ALA A 129 -5.60 -3.57 17.99
N SER A 130 -6.70 -2.93 17.58
CA SER A 130 -7.99 -3.61 17.36
C SER A 130 -8.05 -4.51 16.10
N GLN A 131 -6.98 -4.54 15.29
CA GLN A 131 -6.93 -5.24 14.00
C GLN A 131 -5.71 -6.19 13.90
N PRO A 132 -5.53 -7.14 14.84
CA PRO A 132 -4.32 -7.98 14.92
C PRO A 132 -4.11 -8.82 13.64
N GLU A 133 -5.16 -9.40 13.06
CA GLU A 133 -5.07 -10.14 11.80
C GLU A 133 -4.75 -9.24 10.59
N TYR A 134 -4.99 -7.93 10.65
CA TYR A 134 -4.54 -6.99 9.61
C TYR A 134 -3.05 -6.69 9.74
N LEU A 135 -2.57 -6.38 10.96
CA LEU A 135 -1.13 -6.23 11.25
C LEU A 135 -0.34 -7.47 10.82
N LYS A 136 -0.79 -8.66 11.24
CA LYS A 136 -0.20 -9.96 10.87
C LYS A 136 -0.13 -10.16 9.35
N ARG A 137 -1.18 -9.80 8.58
CA ARG A 137 -1.15 -9.85 7.11
C ARG A 137 -0.17 -8.85 6.48
N MET A 138 0.04 -7.68 7.08
CA MET A 138 1.03 -6.70 6.61
C MET A 138 2.45 -7.21 6.85
N VAL A 139 2.73 -7.72 8.06
CA VAL A 139 4.03 -8.32 8.43
C VAL A 139 4.34 -9.56 7.60
N GLU A 140 3.37 -10.45 7.37
CA GLU A 140 3.60 -11.66 6.57
C GLU A 140 3.97 -11.32 5.12
N ARG A 141 3.31 -10.32 4.52
CA ARG A 141 3.62 -9.84 3.17
C ARG A 141 4.92 -9.04 3.10
N SER A 142 5.29 -8.32 4.16
CA SER A 142 6.50 -7.48 4.14
C SER A 142 7.77 -8.32 4.05
N LYS A 143 7.79 -9.56 4.57
CA LYS A 143 8.94 -10.49 4.53
C LYS A 143 9.61 -10.62 3.16
N LEU A 144 8.85 -10.58 2.07
CA LEU A 144 9.37 -10.76 0.70
C LEU A 144 10.06 -9.52 0.12
N TYR A 145 9.85 -8.33 0.71
CA TYR A 145 10.19 -7.05 0.08
C TYR A 145 10.91 -6.07 1.01
N LEU A 146 10.66 -6.16 2.32
CA LEU A 146 11.11 -5.18 3.32
C LEU A 146 12.63 -5.04 3.37
N TYR A 147 13.37 -6.16 3.30
CA TYR A 147 14.84 -6.14 3.27
C TYR A 147 15.39 -5.26 2.14
N TYR A 148 14.91 -5.47 0.91
CA TYR A 148 15.31 -4.68 -0.26
C TYR A 148 14.95 -3.19 -0.11
N ILE A 149 13.75 -2.90 0.40
CA ILE A 149 13.30 -1.51 0.59
C ILE A 149 14.13 -0.80 1.66
N VAL A 150 14.47 -1.48 2.77
CA VAL A 150 15.35 -0.94 3.82
C VAL A 150 16.73 -0.62 3.24
N GLU A 151 17.33 -1.51 2.45
CA GLU A 151 18.59 -1.19 1.78
C GLU A 151 18.46 0.02 0.83
N GLU A 152 17.39 0.12 0.04
CA GLU A 152 17.19 1.23 -0.91
C GLU A 152 16.91 2.58 -0.24
N VAL A 153 16.35 2.56 0.98
CA VAL A 153 16.15 3.72 1.86
C VAL A 153 17.49 4.14 2.50
N GLU A 154 18.25 3.19 3.06
CA GLU A 154 19.57 3.45 3.65
C GLU A 154 20.59 3.95 2.61
N LYS A 155 20.62 3.36 1.40
CA LYS A 155 21.47 3.82 0.26
C LYS A 155 21.21 5.27 -0.13
N ARG A 156 20.04 5.83 0.22
CA ARG A 156 19.65 7.23 -0.04
C ARG A 156 19.82 8.13 1.19
N GLY A 157 20.28 7.61 2.34
CA GLY A 157 20.38 8.37 3.60
C GLY A 157 19.03 8.76 4.20
N MET A 158 17.96 8.03 3.86
CA MET A 158 16.59 8.32 4.29
C MET A 158 16.25 7.68 5.65
N PRO A 159 15.30 8.25 6.43
CA PRO A 159 14.77 7.63 7.64
C PRO A 159 14.18 6.24 7.36
N THR A 160 14.58 5.21 8.10
CA THR A 160 14.20 3.81 7.83
C THR A 160 12.69 3.56 7.95
N GLU A 161 11.95 4.37 8.70
CA GLU A 161 10.48 4.26 8.77
C GLU A 161 9.79 4.53 7.42
N ILE A 162 10.48 5.14 6.43
CA ILE A 162 9.98 5.23 5.05
C ILE A 162 9.77 3.84 4.43
N ALA A 163 10.53 2.81 4.85
CA ALA A 163 10.32 1.44 4.43
C ALA A 163 8.99 0.82 4.92
N LEU A 164 8.30 1.48 5.87
CA LEU A 164 6.99 1.06 6.38
C LEU A 164 5.82 1.63 5.56
N LEU A 165 6.04 2.60 4.67
CA LEU A 165 4.97 3.20 3.85
C LEU A 165 4.14 2.20 3.02
N PRO A 166 4.68 1.08 2.49
CA PRO A 166 3.87 0.04 1.86
C PRO A 166 2.83 -0.62 2.78
N MET A 167 2.98 -0.56 4.11
CA MET A 167 1.91 -0.93 5.04
C MET A 167 0.73 0.04 4.96
N VAL A 168 1.04 1.34 4.90
CA VAL A 168 0.09 2.46 4.87
C VAL A 168 -0.68 2.51 3.54
N GLU A 169 0.00 2.24 2.43
CA GLU A 169 -0.55 2.34 1.07
C GLU A 169 -1.25 1.06 0.59
N SER A 170 -0.60 -0.10 0.68
CA SER A 170 -1.07 -1.34 0.03
C SER A 170 -1.26 -2.54 0.97
N ALA A 171 -0.94 -2.41 2.26
CA ALA A 171 -0.74 -3.53 3.16
C ALA A 171 0.24 -4.58 2.57
N PHE A 172 1.39 -4.08 2.07
CA PHE A 172 2.44 -4.83 1.37
C PHE A 172 1.95 -5.70 0.19
N ASN A 173 0.93 -5.25 -0.55
CA ASN A 173 0.39 -5.99 -1.70
C ASN A 173 0.84 -5.37 -3.04
N PRO A 174 1.79 -5.97 -3.78
CA PRO A 174 2.20 -5.46 -5.09
C PRO A 174 1.09 -5.53 -6.15
N MET A 175 0.08 -6.38 -5.95
CA MET A 175 -1.09 -6.48 -6.83
C MET A 175 -2.27 -5.59 -6.38
N ALA A 176 -2.06 -4.66 -5.44
CA ALA A 176 -3.09 -3.73 -5.02
C ALA A 176 -3.56 -2.83 -6.18
N TYR A 177 -4.86 -2.55 -6.21
CA TYR A 177 -5.50 -1.65 -7.17
C TYR A 177 -6.65 -0.91 -6.50
N SER A 178 -6.69 0.42 -6.60
CA SER A 178 -7.68 1.27 -5.95
C SER A 178 -8.79 1.73 -6.91
N ARG A 179 -9.91 2.22 -6.34
CA ARG A 179 -10.96 2.91 -7.11
C ARG A 179 -10.46 4.19 -7.80
N SER A 180 -9.42 4.83 -7.26
CA SER A 180 -8.74 5.99 -7.86
C SER A 180 -7.62 5.59 -8.85
N HIS A 181 -7.63 4.34 -9.33
CA HIS A 181 -6.68 3.80 -10.31
C HIS A 181 -5.21 3.78 -9.83
N ALA A 182 -4.97 3.98 -8.54
CA ALA A 182 -3.68 3.71 -7.92
C ALA A 182 -3.38 2.21 -7.99
N SER A 183 -2.13 1.82 -8.26
CA SER A 183 -1.73 0.42 -8.25
C SER A 183 -0.33 0.21 -7.72
N GLY A 184 -0.02 -1.02 -7.34
CA GLY A 184 1.30 -1.40 -6.87
C GLY A 184 1.48 -1.32 -5.37
N LEU A 185 2.67 -1.73 -4.95
CA LEU A 185 3.13 -1.72 -3.56
C LEU A 185 3.06 -0.30 -2.95
N TRP A 186 3.36 0.70 -3.76
CA TRP A 186 3.46 2.12 -3.43
C TRP A 186 2.26 2.97 -3.88
N GLN A 187 1.21 2.35 -4.42
CA GLN A 187 -0.05 3.01 -4.86
C GLN A 187 0.13 4.21 -5.82
N PHE A 188 1.00 4.07 -6.82
CA PHE A 188 1.14 5.07 -7.88
C PHE A 188 -0.16 5.22 -8.70
N ILE A 189 -0.66 6.45 -8.82
CA ILE A 189 -1.69 6.80 -9.81
C ILE A 189 -1.09 6.86 -11.24
N PRO A 190 -1.88 6.71 -12.32
CA PRO A 190 -1.34 6.53 -13.67
C PRO A 190 -0.48 7.71 -14.17
N SER A 191 -0.84 8.94 -13.80
CA SER A 191 -0.11 10.18 -14.12
C SER A 191 1.26 10.22 -13.46
N THR A 192 1.32 10.14 -12.12
CA THR A 192 2.58 10.13 -11.37
C THR A 192 3.48 8.96 -11.78
N GLY A 193 2.90 7.78 -12.02
CA GLY A 193 3.64 6.64 -12.54
C GLY A 193 4.36 6.95 -13.86
N LYS A 194 3.72 7.67 -14.80
CA LYS A 194 4.36 8.09 -16.06
C LYS A 194 5.50 9.09 -15.84
N THR A 195 5.35 10.03 -14.89
CA THR A 195 6.41 10.98 -14.52
C THR A 195 7.67 10.24 -14.04
N PHE A 196 7.50 9.22 -13.18
CA PHE A 196 8.59 8.37 -12.70
C PHE A 196 8.86 7.13 -13.58
N LYS A 197 8.56 7.24 -14.89
CA LYS A 197 8.89 6.25 -15.94
C LYS A 197 8.33 4.83 -15.73
N LEU A 198 7.37 4.64 -14.84
CA LEU A 198 6.65 3.38 -14.62
C LEU A 198 5.72 3.11 -15.81
N SER A 199 6.21 2.28 -16.73
CA SER A 199 5.53 1.89 -17.96
C SER A 199 4.18 1.23 -17.67
N GLN A 200 3.17 1.60 -18.45
CA GLN A 200 1.80 1.14 -18.30
C GLN A 200 1.24 0.86 -19.70
N ASN A 201 1.02 -0.42 -19.99
CA ASN A 201 0.45 -0.89 -21.26
C ASN A 201 -0.57 -2.01 -20.99
N TRP A 202 -1.07 -2.68 -22.03
CA TRP A 202 -2.14 -3.66 -21.88
C TRP A 202 -1.70 -5.01 -21.27
N TRP A 203 -0.40 -5.33 -21.28
CA TRP A 203 0.16 -6.59 -20.78
C TRP A 203 1.02 -6.42 -19.51
N ALA A 204 1.54 -5.22 -19.23
CA ALA A 204 2.37 -4.92 -18.05
C ALA A 204 2.08 -3.53 -17.46
N ASP A 205 2.21 -3.46 -16.13
CA ASP A 205 2.07 -2.24 -15.32
C ASP A 205 3.24 -2.20 -14.32
N SER A 206 4.30 -1.47 -14.65
CA SER A 206 5.53 -1.36 -13.84
C SER A 206 5.29 -0.74 -12.46
N ARG A 207 4.11 -0.22 -12.16
CA ARG A 207 3.74 0.18 -10.79
C ARG A 207 3.66 -1.03 -9.85
N ARG A 208 3.40 -2.22 -10.38
CA ARG A 208 3.34 -3.50 -9.64
C ARG A 208 4.69 -4.21 -9.53
N ASP A 209 5.67 -3.80 -10.33
CA ASP A 209 7.06 -4.23 -10.20
C ASP A 209 7.65 -3.63 -8.93
N VAL A 210 8.10 -4.47 -7.99
CA VAL A 210 8.58 -4.01 -6.68
C VAL A 210 9.89 -3.24 -6.78
N VAL A 211 10.78 -3.60 -7.70
CA VAL A 211 12.09 -2.93 -7.88
C VAL A 211 11.88 -1.55 -8.51
N ALA A 212 11.18 -1.50 -9.65
CA ALA A 212 10.93 -0.26 -10.36
C ALA A 212 10.06 0.72 -9.54
N SER A 213 8.98 0.23 -8.93
CA SER A 213 8.10 1.09 -8.12
C SER A 213 8.76 1.57 -6.82
N THR A 214 9.69 0.81 -6.23
CA THR A 214 10.45 1.27 -5.06
C THR A 214 11.42 2.38 -5.42
N SER A 215 12.22 2.25 -6.50
CA SER A 215 13.07 3.37 -6.94
C SER A 215 12.21 4.60 -7.22
N ALA A 216 11.15 4.47 -8.02
CA ALA A 216 10.25 5.57 -8.33
C ALA A 216 9.62 6.23 -7.08
N ALA A 217 9.25 5.46 -6.06
CA ALA A 217 8.67 5.98 -4.82
C ALA A 217 9.68 6.75 -3.98
N LEU A 218 10.88 6.19 -3.81
CA LEU A 218 11.95 6.85 -3.06
C LEU A 218 12.47 8.08 -3.79
N ASP A 219 12.64 8.01 -5.11
CA ASP A 219 13.07 9.14 -5.94
C ASP A 219 12.02 10.28 -5.93
N TYR A 220 10.72 9.95 -5.80
CA TYR A 220 9.65 10.94 -5.59
C TYR A 220 9.68 11.53 -4.16
N LEU A 221 9.83 10.69 -3.14
CA LEU A 221 9.91 11.12 -1.73
C LEU A 221 11.15 12.01 -1.48
N GLN A 222 12.27 11.73 -2.13
CA GLN A 222 13.47 12.58 -2.12
C GLN A 222 13.16 13.97 -2.67
N ALA A 223 12.58 14.06 -3.87
CA ALA A 223 12.23 15.34 -4.50
C ALA A 223 11.18 16.14 -3.67
N LEU A 224 10.29 15.45 -2.95
CA LEU A 224 9.34 16.07 -2.04
C LEU A 224 10.01 16.57 -0.74
N TYR A 225 11.01 15.85 -0.22
CA TYR A 225 11.79 16.33 0.91
C TYR A 225 12.64 17.55 0.53
N GLU A 226 13.31 17.53 -0.63
CA GLU A 226 14.05 18.67 -1.18
C GLU A 226 13.18 19.91 -1.42
N LEU A 227 11.90 19.72 -1.74
CA LEU A 227 10.93 20.81 -1.92
C LEU A 227 10.49 21.47 -0.60
N HIS A 228 10.47 20.73 0.51
CA HIS A 228 9.88 21.18 1.77
C HIS A 228 10.87 21.38 2.93
N GLY A 229 12.02 20.69 2.93
CA GLY A 229 12.93 20.61 4.07
C GLY A 229 12.39 19.82 5.27
N ASP A 230 11.16 19.29 5.16
CA ASP A 230 10.43 18.60 6.22
C ASP A 230 9.76 17.34 5.69
N TRP A 231 9.91 16.24 6.42
CA TRP A 231 9.35 14.96 6.04
C TRP A 231 7.83 14.89 6.23
N TYR A 232 7.23 15.60 7.19
CA TYR A 232 5.77 15.55 7.34
C TYR A 232 5.06 16.22 6.15
N LEU A 233 5.58 17.35 5.66
CA LEU A 233 5.13 18.01 4.44
C LEU A 233 5.44 17.19 3.18
N ALA A 234 6.59 16.51 3.11
CA ALA A 234 6.89 15.58 2.02
C ALA A 234 5.88 14.42 1.96
N LEU A 235 5.60 13.77 3.10
CA LEU A 235 4.60 12.70 3.21
C LEU A 235 3.17 13.20 2.92
N ALA A 236 2.83 14.42 3.34
CA ALA A 236 1.57 15.07 2.97
C ALA A 236 1.45 15.27 1.46
N SER A 237 2.54 15.71 0.81
CA SER A 237 2.61 15.90 -0.65
C SER A 237 2.58 14.59 -1.42
N TYR A 238 3.12 13.50 -0.87
CA TYR A 238 3.00 12.17 -1.47
C TYR A 238 1.53 11.74 -1.58
N ASN A 239 0.74 11.96 -0.52
CA ASN A 239 -0.70 11.62 -0.50
C ASN A 239 -1.60 12.62 -1.25
N TYR A 240 -1.35 13.93 -1.15
CA TYR A 240 -2.24 15.00 -1.64
C TYR A 240 -1.77 15.65 -2.97
N GLY A 241 -0.55 15.37 -3.41
CA GLY A 241 0.15 16.10 -4.47
C GLY A 241 0.83 17.37 -3.94
N GLU A 242 2.02 17.67 -4.45
CA GLU A 242 2.82 18.84 -4.10
C GLU A 242 2.03 20.15 -4.29
N ASN A 243 1.25 20.25 -5.37
CA ASN A 243 0.34 21.37 -5.63
C ASN A 243 -0.75 21.54 -4.55
N GLY A 244 -1.21 20.47 -3.92
CA GLY A 244 -2.21 20.51 -2.85
C GLY A 244 -1.65 21.12 -1.56
N VAL A 245 -0.44 20.68 -1.18
CA VAL A 245 0.28 21.18 0.01
C VAL A 245 0.82 22.59 -0.21
N ALA A 246 1.40 22.90 -1.37
CA ALA A 246 1.85 24.27 -1.70
C ALA A 246 0.71 25.29 -1.61
N ARG A 247 -0.50 24.95 -2.10
CA ARG A 247 -1.70 25.78 -1.93
C ARG A 247 -2.17 25.87 -0.48
N ALA A 248 -1.87 24.91 0.38
CA ALA A 248 -2.18 24.98 1.81
C ALA A 248 -1.18 25.89 2.55
N ILE A 249 0.12 25.75 2.26
CA ILE A 249 1.19 26.63 2.75
C ILE A 249 0.88 28.09 2.40
N GLU A 250 0.56 28.38 1.14
CA GLU A 250 0.30 29.76 0.71
C GLU A 250 -0.96 30.36 1.37
N ARG A 251 -2.01 29.56 1.60
CA ARG A 251 -3.20 30.01 2.34
C ARG A 251 -2.93 30.37 3.81
N ASN A 252 -1.91 29.79 4.42
CA ASN A 252 -1.49 30.11 5.78
C ASN A 252 -0.49 31.29 5.78
N ARG A 253 0.48 31.29 4.87
CA ARG A 253 1.44 32.39 4.65
C ARG A 253 0.73 33.72 4.41
N ALA A 254 -0.27 33.76 3.52
CA ALA A 254 -1.09 34.94 3.23
C ALA A 254 -1.95 35.42 4.42
N LYS A 255 -1.90 34.74 5.57
CA LYS A 255 -2.59 35.09 6.82
C LYS A 255 -1.64 35.28 8.01
N GLY A 256 -0.33 35.16 7.80
CA GLY A 256 0.67 35.15 8.89
C GLY A 256 0.56 33.93 9.82
N LEU A 257 -0.06 32.83 9.36
CA LEU A 257 -0.21 31.60 10.13
C LEU A 257 0.98 30.64 9.88
N PRO A 258 1.35 29.78 10.85
CA PRO A 258 2.38 28.76 10.67
C PRO A 258 2.07 27.81 9.50
N THR A 259 3.12 27.28 8.87
CA THR A 259 3.03 26.47 7.65
C THR A 259 3.48 25.02 7.83
N ASP A 260 3.68 24.58 9.08
CA ASP A 260 3.96 23.19 9.45
C ASP A 260 2.75 22.26 9.19
N TYR A 261 3.02 20.96 9.13
CA TYR A 261 2.02 19.92 8.84
C TYR A 261 0.75 19.97 9.71
N LEU A 262 0.85 20.31 11.01
CA LEU A 262 -0.29 20.34 11.93
C LEU A 262 -1.14 21.61 11.73
N SER A 263 -0.50 22.73 11.38
CA SER A 263 -1.18 24.01 11.10
C SER A 263 -1.85 24.09 9.72
N LEU A 264 -1.47 23.24 8.76
CA LEU A 264 -2.03 23.28 7.40
C LEU A 264 -3.46 22.71 7.31
N LYS A 265 -4.40 23.50 6.77
CA LYS A 265 -5.74 23.02 6.42
C LYS A 265 -5.70 22.14 5.16
N MET A 266 -5.51 20.84 5.38
CA MET A 266 -5.46 19.75 4.39
C MET A 266 -6.65 18.77 4.54
N PRO A 267 -6.92 17.89 3.53
CA PRO A 267 -7.98 16.89 3.61
C PRO A 267 -7.86 15.94 4.81
N PRO A 268 -8.97 15.32 5.29
CA PRO A 268 -8.92 14.36 6.40
C PRO A 268 -8.04 13.12 6.12
N GLU A 269 -7.95 12.69 4.87
CA GLU A 269 -7.05 11.59 4.46
C GLU A 269 -5.59 11.96 4.70
N THR A 270 -5.17 13.11 4.18
CA THR A 270 -3.79 13.64 4.27
C THR A 270 -3.40 13.99 5.69
N ARG A 271 -4.27 14.66 6.46
CA ARG A 271 -4.04 14.92 7.90
C ARG A 271 -3.96 13.63 8.72
N GLY A 272 -4.54 12.55 8.22
CA GLY A 272 -4.43 11.20 8.79
C GLY A 272 -3.33 10.34 8.17
N TYR A 273 -2.46 10.88 7.31
CA TYR A 273 -1.41 10.11 6.62
C TYR A 273 -0.20 9.88 7.52
N VAL A 274 0.48 10.94 7.96
CA VAL A 274 1.62 10.83 8.88
C VAL A 274 1.23 10.15 10.20
N PRO A 275 0.05 10.40 10.82
CA PRO A 275 -0.40 9.64 11.98
C PRO A 275 -0.59 8.12 11.79
N LYS A 276 -0.80 7.62 10.57
CA LYS A 276 -0.77 6.16 10.31
C LYS A 276 0.65 5.63 10.42
N LEU A 277 1.61 6.34 9.82
CA LEU A 277 3.02 5.94 9.84
C LEU A 277 3.59 5.99 11.26
N GLN A 278 3.34 7.09 12.00
CA GLN A 278 3.74 7.21 13.40
C GLN A 278 3.17 6.08 14.27
N ALA A 279 1.88 5.73 14.10
CA ALA A 279 1.29 4.63 14.84
C ALA A 279 1.92 3.27 14.50
N LEU A 280 2.38 3.05 13.27
CA LEU A 280 3.13 1.84 12.91
C LEU A 280 4.56 1.86 13.46
N LYS A 281 5.27 3.00 13.40
CA LYS A 281 6.58 3.21 14.05
C LYS A 281 6.48 2.85 15.54
N ASN A 282 5.51 3.42 16.24
CA ASN A 282 5.25 3.18 17.66
C ASN A 282 4.92 1.71 17.96
N ILE A 283 4.16 1.01 17.11
CA ILE A 283 3.84 -0.42 17.27
C ILE A 283 5.04 -1.34 16.96
N ILE A 284 6.03 -0.89 16.20
CA ILE A 284 7.24 -1.67 15.84
C ILE A 284 8.40 -1.41 16.84
N SER A 285 8.34 -0.29 17.57
CA SER A 285 9.29 0.08 18.65
C SER A 285 9.01 -0.57 20.01
N ASN A 286 7.84 -1.19 20.22
CA ASN A 286 7.41 -1.80 21.49
C ASN A 286 7.25 -3.32 21.37
#